data_AF-A0A970LGL8-F1
#
_entry.id   AF-A0A970LGL8-F1
#
_cell.length_a   1.000
_cell.length_b   1.000
_cell.length_c   1.000
_cell.angle_alpha   90.00
_cell.angle_beta   90.00
_cell.angle_gamma   90.00
#
_symmetry.space_group_name_H-M   'P 1'
#
loop_
_entity.id
_entity.type
_entity.pdbx_description
1 polymer ?
#
loop_
_entity_poly.entity_id
_entity_poly.type
_entity_poly.pdbx_seq_one_letter_code
_entity_poly.pdbx_strand_id
1 'polypeptide(L)'
;SARFNFYDVHYNAVHVAGNSGGNTDDLVESLELMASGAIDPAAMITHIGGLDCVVETTLNLPHIPGGKKLIYTQISLPLTPLAELRTRASGNPMFGPLADIVERRGGLWSVEAERYLLAHARPID
;
A
#
# COMPACT_ATOMS: atom_id res chain seq x y z
N SER A 1 -19.83 -28.96 15.56
CA SER A 1 -20.20 -27.84 16.45
C SER A 1 -19.95 -26.53 15.71
N ALA A 2 -20.81 -25.52 15.91
CA ALA A 2 -20.51 -24.18 15.39
C ALA A 2 -19.39 -23.55 16.23
N ARG A 3 -18.45 -22.83 15.60
CA ARG A 3 -17.37 -22.08 16.29
C ARG A 3 -17.87 -20.76 16.90
N PHE A 4 -19.18 -20.57 16.98
CA PHE A 4 -19.83 -19.30 17.27
C PHE A 4 -20.94 -19.51 18.30
N ASN A 5 -20.99 -18.67 19.34
CA ASN A 5 -21.92 -18.81 20.46
C ASN A 5 -23.23 -18.05 20.20
N PHE A 6 -24.26 -18.76 19.75
CA PHE A 6 -25.58 -18.17 19.51
C PHE A 6 -26.35 -17.83 20.79
N TYR A 7 -25.96 -18.37 21.96
CA TYR A 7 -26.53 -17.95 23.24
C TYR A 7 -26.25 -16.46 23.50
N ASP A 8 -25.03 -16.00 23.22
CA ASP A 8 -24.64 -14.62 23.47
C ASP A 8 -25.32 -13.64 22.50
N VAL A 9 -25.53 -14.06 21.25
CA VAL A 9 -26.33 -13.28 20.29
C VAL A 9 -27.75 -13.10 20.79
N HIS A 10 -28.36 -14.17 21.29
CA HIS A 10 -29.76 -14.14 21.66
C HIS A 10 -30.02 -13.50 23.03
N TYR A 11 -29.16 -13.76 24.01
CA TYR A 11 -29.38 -13.39 25.41
C TYR A 11 -28.44 -12.31 25.94
N ASN A 12 -27.26 -12.12 25.33
CA ASN A 12 -26.25 -11.16 25.79
C ASN A 12 -26.09 -9.95 24.86
N ALA A 13 -27.12 -9.66 24.05
CA ALA A 13 -27.20 -8.49 23.17
C ALA A 13 -26.02 -8.32 22.19
N VAL A 14 -25.34 -9.42 21.82
CA VAL A 14 -24.29 -9.38 20.80
C VAL A 14 -24.93 -9.22 19.42
N HIS A 15 -24.51 -8.21 18.66
CA HIS A 15 -25.01 -7.94 17.31
C HIS A 15 -24.00 -8.40 16.25
N VAL A 16 -24.50 -9.04 15.20
CA VAL A 16 -23.70 -9.44 14.04
C VAL A 16 -24.07 -8.57 12.86
N ALA A 17 -23.10 -7.82 12.35
CA ALA A 17 -23.25 -7.03 11.14
C ALA A 17 -22.39 -7.63 10.03
N GLY A 18 -23.00 -7.93 8.89
CA GLY A 18 -22.28 -8.25 7.66
C GLY A 18 -22.01 -6.97 6.89
N ASN A 19 -20.77 -6.74 6.49
CA ASN A 19 -20.41 -5.61 5.63
C ASN A 19 -19.80 -6.13 4.32
N SER A 20 -20.08 -5.45 3.21
CA SER A 20 -19.56 -5.75 1.88
C SER A 20 -19.17 -4.45 1.18
N GLY A 21 -17.90 -4.07 1.30
CA GLY A 21 -17.37 -2.87 0.67
C GLY A 21 -17.93 -1.57 1.27
N GLY A 22 -17.89 -0.49 0.50
CA GLY A 22 -18.47 0.80 0.85
C GLY A 22 -19.27 1.36 -0.32
N ASN A 23 -20.18 2.28 -0.02
CA ASN A 23 -20.94 3.03 -1.01
C ASN A 23 -20.21 4.32 -1.42
N THR A 24 -20.87 5.17 -2.22
CA THR A 24 -20.26 6.44 -2.67
C THR A 24 -20.06 7.42 -1.52
N ASP A 25 -20.95 7.43 -0.54
CA ASP A 25 -20.86 8.34 0.61
C ASP A 25 -19.66 7.96 1.50
N ASP A 26 -19.44 6.67 1.73
CA ASP A 26 -18.27 6.14 2.46
C ASP A 26 -16.94 6.58 1.78
N LEU A 27 -16.92 6.62 0.44
CA LEU A 27 -15.76 7.07 -0.33
C LEU A 27 -15.54 8.58 -0.16
N VAL A 28 -16.60 9.39 -0.24
CA VAL A 28 -16.52 10.84 -0.04
C VAL A 28 -16.00 11.15 1.36
N GLU A 29 -16.56 10.53 2.41
CA GLU A 29 -16.11 10.68 3.78
C GLU A 29 -14.64 10.28 3.94
N SER A 30 -14.24 9.15 3.35
CA SER A 30 -12.84 8.70 3.36
C SER A 30 -11.90 9.73 2.74
N LEU A 31 -12.29 10.37 1.64
CA LEU A 31 -11.50 11.42 0.98
C LEU A 31 -11.43 12.70 1.82
N GLU A 32 -12.52 13.10 2.48
CA GLU A 32 -12.54 14.26 3.39
C GLU A 32 -11.62 14.06 4.60
N LEU A 33 -11.62 12.84 5.17
CA LEU A 33 -10.71 12.47 6.26
C LEU A 33 -9.24 12.48 5.82
N MET A 34 -8.94 12.06 4.59
CA MET A 34 -7.60 12.17 4.03
C MET A 34 -7.21 13.62 3.75
N ALA A 35 -8.10 14.42 3.18
CA ALA A 35 -7.85 15.82 2.83
C ALA A 35 -7.65 16.70 4.08
N SER A 36 -8.36 16.42 5.16
CA SER A 36 -8.19 17.09 6.45
C SER A 36 -6.97 16.63 7.24
N GLY A 37 -6.29 15.56 6.80
CA GLY A 37 -5.13 14.97 7.49
C GLY A 37 -5.49 14.12 8.70
N ALA A 38 -6.78 13.83 8.93
CA ALA A 38 -7.22 12.91 9.99
C ALA A 38 -6.79 11.46 9.70
N ILE A 39 -6.66 11.10 8.42
CA ILE A 39 -6.15 9.80 7.96
C ILE A 39 -5.01 10.03 6.96
N ASP A 40 -3.86 9.41 7.20
CA ASP A 40 -2.76 9.37 6.23
C ASP A 40 -2.79 8.04 5.44
N PRO A 41 -3.17 8.04 4.15
CA PRO A 41 -3.19 6.82 3.35
C PRO A 41 -1.79 6.28 3.02
N ALA A 42 -0.73 7.09 3.17
CA ALA A 42 0.65 6.68 2.89
C ALA A 42 1.14 5.59 3.86
N ALA A 43 0.60 5.55 5.08
CA ALA A 43 0.88 4.50 6.07
C ALA A 43 0.58 3.09 5.55
N MET A 44 -0.31 2.96 4.57
CA MET A 44 -0.66 1.67 3.98
C MET A 44 0.27 1.27 2.83
N ILE A 45 1.05 2.18 2.25
CA ILE A 45 1.92 1.87 1.10
C ILE A 45 3.20 1.21 1.62
N THR A 46 3.39 -0.06 1.29
CA THR A 46 4.56 -0.82 1.74
C THR A 46 5.49 -1.22 0.60
N HIS A 47 4.98 -1.23 -0.63
CA HIS A 47 5.73 -1.62 -1.82
C HIS A 47 5.44 -0.65 -2.98
N ILE A 48 6.44 -0.46 -3.82
CA ILE A 48 6.34 0.21 -5.12
C ILE A 48 6.78 -0.74 -6.23
N GLY A 49 6.16 -0.66 -7.39
CA GLY A 49 6.46 -1.52 -8.54
C GLY A 49 6.06 -0.89 -9.87
N GLY A 50 6.50 -1.53 -10.95
CA GLY A 50 6.16 -1.20 -12.33
C GLY A 50 5.10 -2.14 -12.89
N LEU A 51 4.66 -1.89 -14.13
CA LEU A 51 3.66 -2.73 -14.78
C LEU A 51 4.14 -4.19 -14.96
N ASP A 52 5.44 -4.37 -15.16
CA ASP A 52 6.10 -5.65 -15.38
C ASP A 52 6.03 -6.60 -14.18
N CYS A 53 5.88 -6.10 -12.96
CA CYS A 53 5.78 -6.95 -11.76
C CYS A 53 4.33 -7.40 -11.44
N VAL A 54 3.32 -6.85 -12.12
CA VAL A 54 1.90 -7.01 -11.72
C VAL A 54 1.42 -8.46 -11.77
N VAL A 55 1.75 -9.21 -12.82
CA VAL A 55 1.29 -10.60 -13.00
C VAL A 55 1.81 -11.48 -11.86
N GLU A 56 3.11 -11.44 -11.60
CA GLU A 56 3.74 -12.22 -10.54
C GLU A 56 3.24 -11.78 -9.15
N THR A 57 3.16 -10.46 -8.91
CA THR A 57 2.66 -9.90 -7.64
C THR A 57 1.23 -10.36 -7.36
N THR A 58 0.37 -10.40 -8.37
CA THR A 58 -1.04 -10.79 -8.23
C THR A 58 -1.17 -12.28 -7.96
N LEU A 59 -0.43 -13.12 -8.70
CA LEU A 59 -0.42 -14.57 -8.50
C LEU A 59 0.07 -14.97 -7.10
N ASN A 60 1.04 -14.22 -6.55
CA ASN A 60 1.66 -14.54 -5.27
C ASN A 60 1.14 -13.70 -4.10
N LEU A 61 0.14 -12.82 -4.29
CA LEU A 61 -0.31 -11.83 -3.31
C LEU A 61 -0.51 -12.37 -1.88
N PRO A 62 -1.11 -13.57 -1.65
CA PRO A 62 -1.27 -14.11 -0.29
C PRO A 62 0.04 -14.36 0.47
N HIS A 63 1.15 -14.50 -0.25
CA HIS A 63 2.49 -14.77 0.30
C HIS A 63 3.36 -13.50 0.38
N ILE A 64 2.88 -12.36 -0.14
CA ILE A 64 3.61 -11.09 -0.12
C ILE A 64 3.12 -10.24 1.06
N PRO A 65 3.93 -10.07 2.12
CA PRO A 65 3.51 -9.37 3.32
C PRO A 65 3.31 -7.85 3.09
N GLY A 66 2.82 -7.16 4.12
CA GLY A 66 2.61 -5.70 4.12
C GLY A 66 1.29 -5.27 3.48
N GLY A 67 1.05 -3.96 3.49
CA GLY A 67 -0.18 -3.33 2.99
C GLY A 67 -0.29 -3.24 1.46
N LYS A 68 -0.55 -2.03 0.97
CA LYS A 68 -0.77 -1.69 -0.44
C LYS A 68 0.52 -1.77 -1.25
N LYS A 69 0.39 -2.31 -2.46
CA LYS A 69 1.43 -2.42 -3.48
C LYS A 69 1.11 -1.35 -4.54
N LEU A 70 1.83 -0.24 -4.53
CA LEU A 70 1.61 0.88 -5.45
C LEU A 70 2.32 0.59 -6.78
N ILE A 71 1.55 0.54 -7.87
CA ILE A 71 2.05 0.19 -9.21
C ILE A 71 2.01 1.42 -10.11
N TYR A 72 3.14 1.73 -10.71
CA TYR A 72 3.28 2.76 -11.74
C TYR A 72 3.30 2.08 -13.10
N THR A 73 2.24 2.29 -13.87
CA THR A 73 2.01 1.55 -15.13
C THR A 73 2.97 1.94 -16.25
N GLN A 74 3.68 3.06 -16.10
CA GLN A 74 4.54 3.67 -17.10
C GLN A 74 6.03 3.37 -16.92
N ILE A 75 6.41 2.62 -15.88
CA ILE A 75 7.82 2.29 -15.57
C ILE A 75 8.02 0.79 -15.46
N SER A 76 9.25 0.35 -15.71
CA SER A 76 9.74 -1.00 -15.42
C SER A 76 10.46 -0.97 -14.07
N LEU A 77 9.87 -1.66 -13.10
CA LEU A 77 10.38 -1.68 -11.72
C LEU A 77 9.93 -2.98 -11.03
N PRO A 78 10.85 -3.83 -10.55
CA PRO A 78 10.46 -4.99 -9.78
C PRO A 78 9.72 -4.56 -8.50
N LEU A 79 8.79 -5.38 -8.01
CA LEU A 79 8.11 -5.11 -6.75
C LEU A 79 9.16 -4.94 -5.64
N THR A 80 9.20 -3.74 -5.07
CA THR A 80 10.25 -3.32 -4.15
C THR A 80 9.61 -2.84 -2.85
N PRO A 81 9.88 -3.51 -1.72
CA PRO A 81 9.47 -3.03 -0.40
C PRO A 81 10.17 -1.72 -0.07
N LEU A 82 9.47 -0.75 0.52
CA LEU A 82 10.06 0.53 0.94
C LEU A 82 11.22 0.32 1.93
N ALA A 83 11.08 -0.68 2.82
CA ALA A 83 12.11 -1.04 3.80
C ALA A 83 13.42 -1.57 3.19
N GLU A 84 13.40 -2.00 1.91
CA GLU A 84 14.56 -2.56 1.21
C GLU A 84 15.22 -1.58 0.24
N LEU A 85 14.72 -0.33 0.12
CA LEU A 85 15.30 0.65 -0.79
C LEU A 85 16.79 0.88 -0.51
N ARG A 86 17.16 1.04 0.76
CA ARG A 86 18.54 1.25 1.18
C ARG A 86 19.45 0.08 0.80
N THR A 87 19.00 -1.15 1.07
CA THR A 87 19.81 -2.37 0.83
C THR A 87 19.97 -2.66 -0.65
N ARG A 88 18.97 -2.30 -1.47
CA ARG A 88 19.00 -2.47 -2.94
C ARG A 88 19.74 -1.35 -3.68
N ALA A 89 20.21 -0.30 -2.99
CA ALA A 89 20.92 0.82 -3.60
C ALA A 89 22.22 0.43 -4.33
N SER A 90 22.85 -0.69 -3.94
CA SER A 90 24.03 -1.23 -4.63
C SER A 90 23.72 -1.76 -6.04
N GLY A 91 22.51 -2.28 -6.25
CA GLY A 91 22.05 -2.82 -7.54
C GLY A 91 21.37 -1.78 -8.43
N ASN A 92 20.81 -0.73 -7.85
CA ASN A 92 20.21 0.39 -8.58
C ASN A 92 20.49 1.73 -7.86
N PRO A 93 21.33 2.61 -8.42
CA PRO A 93 21.68 3.90 -7.82
C PRO A 93 20.48 4.80 -7.50
N MET A 94 19.35 4.63 -8.20
CA MET A 94 18.11 5.36 -7.93
C MET A 94 17.62 5.13 -6.49
N PHE A 95 17.80 3.93 -5.93
CA PHE A 95 17.22 3.59 -4.64
C PHE A 95 17.91 4.27 -3.45
N GLY A 96 19.17 4.70 -3.58
CA GLY A 96 19.87 5.40 -2.50
C GLY A 96 19.18 6.71 -2.12
N PRO A 97 19.08 7.68 -3.05
CA PRO A 97 18.40 8.94 -2.77
C PRO A 97 16.90 8.76 -2.51
N LEU A 98 16.26 7.75 -3.12
CA LEU A 98 14.86 7.43 -2.83
C LEU A 98 14.68 6.95 -1.38
N ALA A 99 15.58 6.11 -0.87
CA ALA A 99 15.60 5.71 0.53
C ALA A 99 15.77 6.92 1.45
N ASP A 100 16.66 7.87 1.11
CA ASP A 100 16.84 9.09 1.91
C ASP A 100 15.54 9.90 2.03
N ILE A 101 14.77 10.02 0.94
CA ILE A 101 13.48 10.73 0.93
C ILE A 101 12.46 10.01 1.84
N VAL A 102 12.34 8.70 1.70
CA VAL A 102 11.39 7.88 2.46
C VAL A 102 11.73 7.86 3.95
N GLU A 103 13.02 7.72 4.31
CA GLU A 103 13.48 7.75 5.70
C GLU A 103 13.24 9.11 6.37
N ARG A 104 13.47 10.23 5.67
CA ARG A 104 13.13 11.58 6.18
C ARG A 104 11.63 11.76 6.47
N ARG A 105 10.76 10.96 5.85
CA ARG A 105 9.32 10.94 6.05
C ARG A 105 8.86 9.83 7.00
N GLY A 106 9.77 9.29 7.82
CA GLY A 106 9.44 8.25 8.80
C GLY A 106 9.15 6.89 8.18
N GLY A 107 9.70 6.60 6.99
CA GLY A 107 9.46 5.35 6.27
C GLY A 107 8.23 5.38 5.37
N LEU A 108 7.55 6.52 5.26
CA LEU A 108 6.31 6.67 4.50
C LEU A 108 6.57 7.12 3.05
N TRP A 109 5.71 6.67 2.15
CA TRP A 109 5.69 7.16 0.77
C TRP A 109 5.22 8.62 0.73
N SER A 110 5.72 9.41 -0.23
CA SER A 110 5.39 10.83 -0.34
C SER A 110 5.43 11.33 -1.78
N VAL A 111 4.85 12.51 -2.01
CA VAL A 111 4.89 13.19 -3.32
C VAL A 111 6.33 13.44 -3.79
N GLU A 112 7.24 13.74 -2.86
CA GLU A 112 8.67 13.92 -3.16
C GLU A 112 9.30 12.61 -3.67
N ALA A 113 8.98 11.50 -3.00
CA ALA A 113 9.45 10.16 -3.38
C ALA A 113 8.91 9.74 -4.75
N GLU A 114 7.63 9.99 -5.01
CA GLU A 114 6.98 9.71 -6.29
C GLU A 114 7.59 10.51 -7.44
N ARG A 115 7.75 11.84 -7.28
CA ARG A 115 8.37 12.68 -8.30
C ARG A 115 9.80 12.24 -8.60
N TYR A 116 10.56 11.92 -7.56
CA TYR A 116 11.92 11.41 -7.73
C TYR A 116 11.92 10.07 -8.49
N LEU A 117 11.07 9.13 -8.09
CA LEU A 117 10.94 7.84 -8.76
C LEU A 117 10.62 8.01 -10.24
N LEU A 118 9.61 8.80 -10.58
CA LEU A 118 9.17 8.97 -11.98
C LEU A 118 10.20 9.70 -12.86
N ALA A 119 11.07 10.52 -12.28
CA ALA A 119 12.13 11.20 -13.02
C ALA A 119 13.35 10.29 -13.30
N HIS A 120 13.53 9.20 -12.54
CA HIS A 120 14.75 8.36 -12.60
C HIS A 120 14.48 6.90 -12.96
N ALA A 121 13.23 6.43 -12.83
CA ALA A 121 12.87 5.07 -13.18
C ALA A 121 12.89 4.87 -14.69
N ARG A 122 13.25 3.66 -15.10
CA ARG A 122 13.24 3.26 -16.51
C ARG A 122 11.78 3.19 -17.00
N PRO A 123 11.41 3.85 -18.11
CA PRO A 123 10.09 3.66 -18.73
C PRO A 123 9.87 2.21 -19.15
N ILE A 124 8.61 1.78 -19.18
CA ILE A 124 8.23 0.51 -19.83
C ILE A 124 7.80 0.81 -21.26
N ASP A 125 8.36 0.06 -22.22
CA ASP A 125 8.10 0.20 -23.66
C ASP A 125 6.80 -0.53 -24.08
#